data_AF-A0A1D8MTH5-F1
#
_entry.id   AF-A0A1D8MTH5-F1
#
_cell.length_a   1.000
_cell.length_b   1.000
_cell.length_c   1.000
_cell.angle_alpha   90.00
_cell.angle_beta   90.00
_cell.angle_gamma   90.00
#
_symmetry.space_group_name_H-M   'P 1'
#
loop_
_entity.id
_entity.type
_entity.pdbx_description
1 polymer ?
#
loop_
_entity_poly.entity_id
_entity_poly.type
_entity_poly.pdbx_seq_one_letter_code
_entity_poly.pdbx_strand_id
1 'polypeptide(L)'
;MNIINVLLDSLKMLKRRPQLFLPKLASALISSAWIILIFSMLEARQLQQLTAVYTITTPFIVLLGVFVPLMTAEMISNHERKNLLRSSFLKTAKNWKKVLGVTFLMFMVIFTVSIPSILGLTGFWLFENALIGLAGISVSVLILVGLSFLIYFLPISVLAEDSVISGVRSSMDTSLENRREVSVLMAFSLGLFLLAFGSQGVTRNLGFTAFVFGRVLSATVTTYTFVVSPKYYLKEKDTE
;
A
#
# COMPACT_ATOMS: atom_id res chain seq x y z
N MET A 1 18.74 10.00 -11.35
CA MET A 1 17.82 11.04 -10.85
C MET A 1 18.14 11.32 -9.39
N ASN A 2 18.41 12.56 -8.98
CA ASN A 2 18.74 12.87 -7.58
C ASN A 2 17.47 12.82 -6.72
N ILE A 3 17.41 11.92 -5.72
CA ILE A 3 16.23 11.69 -4.86
C ILE A 3 15.76 12.98 -4.18
N ILE A 4 16.69 13.87 -3.82
CA ILE A 4 16.38 15.16 -3.20
C ILE A 4 15.59 16.06 -4.16
N ASN A 5 15.98 16.09 -5.43
CA ASN A 5 15.26 16.88 -6.44
C ASN A 5 13.85 16.33 -6.66
N VAL A 6 13.70 15.00 -6.70
CA VAL A 6 12.38 14.35 -6.79
C VAL A 6 11.49 14.76 -5.62
N LEU A 7 12.02 14.73 -4.40
CA LEU A 7 11.26 15.10 -3.20
C LEU A 7 10.86 16.59 -3.21
N LEU A 8 11.79 17.48 -3.53
CA LEU A 8 11.51 18.92 -3.61
C LEU A 8 10.48 19.25 -4.69
N ASP A 9 10.59 18.63 -5.85
CA ASP A 9 9.65 18.87 -6.96
C ASP A 9 8.28 18.25 -6.66
N SER A 10 8.23 17.11 -5.95
CA SER A 10 7.00 16.52 -5.42
C SER A 10 6.27 17.50 -4.49
N LEU A 11 7.00 18.14 -3.56
CA LEU A 11 6.42 19.11 -2.62
C LEU A 11 5.97 20.40 -3.31
N LYS A 12 6.74 20.91 -4.27
CA LYS A 12 6.32 22.06 -5.10
C LYS A 12 5.04 21.74 -5.87
N MET A 13 4.93 20.52 -6.41
CA MET A 13 3.75 20.08 -7.15
C MET A 13 2.54 19.90 -6.24
N LEU A 14 2.72 19.35 -5.03
CA LEU A 14 1.68 19.27 -4.00
C LEU A 14 1.09 20.65 -3.70
N LYS A 15 1.94 21.67 -3.55
CA LYS A 15 1.49 23.05 -3.32
C LYS A 15 0.72 23.64 -4.51
N ARG A 16 1.13 23.31 -5.75
CA ARG A 16 0.52 23.86 -6.98
C ARG A 16 -0.79 23.15 -7.38
N ARG A 17 -0.87 21.84 -7.20
CA ARG A 17 -2.00 20.99 -7.62
C ARG A 17 -2.41 20.03 -6.50
N PRO A 18 -2.86 20.53 -5.33
CA PRO A 18 -3.14 19.70 -4.15
C PRO A 18 -4.20 18.63 -4.38
N GLN A 19 -5.14 18.88 -5.31
CA GLN A 19 -6.21 17.95 -5.64
C GLN A 19 -5.66 16.58 -6.09
N LEU A 20 -4.57 16.53 -6.85
CA LEU A 20 -3.96 15.27 -7.33
C LEU A 20 -3.44 14.38 -6.19
N PHE A 21 -3.07 14.99 -5.06
CA PHE A 21 -2.45 14.31 -3.93
C PHE A 21 -3.44 13.94 -2.85
N LEU A 22 -4.57 14.67 -2.76
CA LEU A 22 -5.55 14.55 -1.68
C LEU A 22 -6.01 13.10 -1.44
N PRO A 23 -6.37 12.29 -2.46
CA PRO A 23 -6.83 10.92 -2.22
C PRO A 23 -5.75 10.05 -1.57
N LYS A 24 -4.51 10.09 -2.07
CA LYS A 24 -3.40 9.33 -1.50
C LYS A 24 -3.00 9.81 -0.12
N LEU A 25 -3.02 11.12 0.12
CA LEU A 25 -2.73 11.68 1.45
C LEU A 25 -3.78 11.24 2.48
N ALA A 26 -5.07 11.36 2.15
CA ALA A 26 -6.14 10.89 3.01
C ALA A 26 -6.04 9.38 3.29
N SER A 27 -5.78 8.58 2.24
CA SER A 27 -5.54 7.14 2.37
C SER A 27 -4.36 6.81 3.27
N ALA A 28 -3.24 7.51 3.10
CA ALA A 28 -2.04 7.32 3.91
C ALA A 28 -2.32 7.65 5.38
N LEU A 29 -3.05 8.72 5.67
CA LEU A 29 -3.43 9.11 7.03
C LEU A 29 -4.40 8.09 7.66
N ILE A 30 -5.46 7.70 6.96
CA ILE A 30 -6.44 6.71 7.45
C ILE A 30 -5.76 5.38 7.73
N SER A 31 -4.96 4.88 6.78
CA SER A 31 -4.24 3.62 6.95
C SER A 31 -3.19 3.70 8.06
N SER A 32 -2.51 4.84 8.23
CA SER A 32 -1.54 5.00 9.31
C SER A 32 -2.22 5.02 10.69
N ALA A 33 -3.33 5.75 10.82
CA ALA A 33 -4.13 5.77 12.04
C ALA A 33 -4.67 4.38 12.38
N TRP A 34 -5.13 3.63 11.37
CA TRP A 34 -5.57 2.26 11.53
C TRP A 34 -4.46 1.32 12.03
N ILE A 35 -3.26 1.36 11.43
CA ILE A 35 -2.13 0.53 11.87
C ILE A 35 -1.74 0.89 13.31
N ILE A 36 -1.65 2.17 13.65
CA ILE A 36 -1.33 2.63 15.01
C ILE A 36 -2.38 2.13 16.02
N LEU A 37 -3.67 2.15 15.65
CA LEU A 37 -4.76 1.64 16.49
C LEU A 37 -4.62 0.13 16.73
N ILE A 38 -4.44 -0.66 15.67
CA ILE A 38 -4.26 -2.12 15.74
C ILE A 38 -3.06 -2.47 16.63
N PHE A 39 -1.93 -1.78 16.44
CA PHE A 39 -0.74 -2.02 17.23
C PHE A 39 -0.92 -1.64 18.70
N SER A 40 -1.57 -0.50 18.98
CA SER A 40 -1.84 -0.05 20.34
C SER A 40 -2.79 -1.01 21.08
N MET A 41 -3.78 -1.57 20.40
CA MET A 41 -4.67 -2.61 20.95
C MET A 41 -3.93 -3.92 21.22
N LEU A 42 -3.01 -4.30 20.33
CA LEU A 42 -2.17 -5.48 20.50
C LEU A 42 -1.27 -5.36 21.74
N GLU A 43 -0.60 -4.23 21.91
CA GLU A 43 0.23 -3.96 23.10
C GLU A 43 -0.59 -3.93 24.39
N ALA A 44 -1.79 -3.34 24.35
CA ALA A 44 -2.73 -3.32 25.47
C ALA A 44 -3.35 -4.71 25.77
N ARG A 45 -3.00 -5.74 24.99
CA ARG A 45 -3.53 -7.12 25.08
C ARG A 45 -5.05 -7.21 24.97
N GLN A 46 -5.68 -6.28 24.25
CA GLN A 46 -7.13 -6.22 24.04
C GLN A 46 -7.56 -7.16 22.91
N LEU A 47 -7.21 -8.45 22.98
CA LEU A 47 -7.31 -9.40 21.87
C LEU A 47 -8.71 -9.54 21.27
N GLN A 48 -9.77 -9.50 22.08
CA GLN A 48 -11.15 -9.59 21.60
C GLN A 48 -11.56 -8.34 20.78
N GLN A 49 -11.26 -7.15 21.29
CA GLN A 49 -11.53 -5.88 20.61
C GLN A 49 -10.67 -5.74 19.35
N LEU A 50 -9.39 -6.11 19.45
CA LEU A 50 -8.46 -6.18 18.33
C LEU A 50 -9.02 -7.05 17.20
N THR A 51 -9.47 -8.26 17.51
CA THR A 51 -10.01 -9.21 16.51
C THR A 51 -11.26 -8.64 15.84
N ALA A 52 -12.17 -8.05 16.62
CA ALA A 52 -13.38 -7.43 16.09
C ALA A 52 -13.05 -6.24 15.17
N VAL A 53 -12.21 -5.31 15.64
CA VAL A 53 -11.80 -4.13 14.87
C VAL A 53 -11.08 -4.57 13.60
N TYR A 54 -10.08 -5.46 13.70
CA TYR A 54 -9.32 -5.96 12.57
C TYR A 54 -10.24 -6.59 11.52
N THR A 55 -11.14 -7.49 11.92
CA THR A 55 -12.02 -8.21 10.98
C THR A 55 -13.00 -7.27 10.28
N ILE A 56 -13.58 -6.31 11.02
CA ILE A 56 -14.57 -5.37 10.46
C ILE A 56 -13.90 -4.36 9.52
N THR A 57 -12.74 -3.83 9.90
CA THR A 57 -12.13 -2.67 9.21
C THR A 57 -11.15 -3.06 8.10
N THR A 58 -10.52 -4.24 8.16
CA THR A 58 -9.55 -4.69 7.14
C THR A 58 -10.12 -4.67 5.72
N PRO A 59 -11.35 -5.16 5.44
CA PRO A 59 -11.92 -5.09 4.09
C PRO A 59 -12.00 -3.66 3.54
N PHE A 60 -12.35 -2.69 4.38
CA PHE A 60 -12.42 -1.28 4.00
C PHE A 60 -11.03 -0.69 3.75
N ILE A 61 -10.05 -1.03 4.58
CA ILE A 61 -8.65 -0.57 4.40
C ILE A 61 -8.05 -1.12 3.11
N VAL A 62 -8.27 -2.41 2.81
CA VAL A 62 -7.81 -3.04 1.56
C VAL A 62 -8.52 -2.41 0.36
N LEU A 63 -9.84 -2.24 0.43
CA LEU A 63 -10.62 -1.59 -0.62
C LEU A 63 -10.12 -0.16 -0.89
N LEU A 64 -9.87 0.61 0.16
CA LEU A 64 -9.34 1.97 0.06
C LEU A 64 -7.93 1.95 -0.56
N GLY A 65 -7.08 1.00 -0.15
CA GLY A 65 -5.74 0.77 -0.69
C GLY A 65 -5.72 0.43 -2.18
N VAL A 66 -6.80 -0.14 -2.73
CA VAL A 66 -6.97 -0.39 -4.17
C VAL A 66 -7.64 0.79 -4.86
N PHE A 67 -8.74 1.29 -4.32
CA PHE A 67 -9.57 2.34 -4.93
C PHE A 67 -8.82 3.66 -5.11
N VAL A 68 -8.01 4.06 -4.12
CA VAL A 68 -7.32 5.37 -4.15
C VAL A 68 -6.23 5.43 -5.22
N PRO A 69 -5.35 4.43 -5.39
CA PRO A 69 -4.44 4.38 -6.53
C PRO A 69 -5.16 4.44 -7.88
N LEU A 70 -6.28 3.72 -8.03
CA LEU A 70 -7.08 3.72 -9.26
C LEU A 70 -7.64 5.12 -9.56
N MET A 71 -8.23 5.75 -8.54
CA MET A 71 -8.73 7.12 -8.63
C MET A 71 -7.60 8.10 -8.97
N THR A 72 -6.43 7.93 -8.37
CA THR A 72 -5.26 8.80 -8.64
C THR A 72 -4.79 8.66 -10.09
N ALA A 73 -4.73 7.43 -10.63
CA ALA A 73 -4.38 7.20 -12.03
C ALA A 73 -5.39 7.87 -12.98
N GLU A 74 -6.69 7.78 -12.69
CA GLU A 74 -7.75 8.43 -13.48
C GLU A 74 -7.66 9.97 -13.43
N MET A 75 -7.26 10.53 -12.27
CA MET A 75 -7.05 11.97 -12.12
C MET A 75 -5.85 12.46 -12.93
N ILE A 76 -4.80 11.66 -13.06
CA ILE A 76 -3.62 12.05 -13.82
C ILE A 76 -3.90 11.98 -15.32
N SER A 77 -4.61 10.94 -15.77
CA SER A 77 -4.98 10.78 -17.18
C SER A 77 -5.97 11.84 -17.67
N ASN A 78 -6.80 12.43 -16.79
CA ASN A 78 -7.79 13.46 -17.15
C ASN A 78 -7.55 14.80 -16.44
N HIS A 79 -6.28 15.18 -16.25
CA HIS A 79 -5.88 16.33 -15.43
C HIS A 79 -6.46 17.69 -15.85
N GLU A 80 -7.05 17.81 -17.04
CA GLU A 80 -7.66 19.04 -17.58
C GLU A 80 -9.15 19.21 -17.24
N ARG A 81 -9.83 18.19 -16.67
CA ARG A 81 -11.28 18.27 -16.41
C ARG A 81 -11.62 19.18 -15.22
N LYS A 82 -12.68 19.99 -15.37
CA LYS A 82 -13.36 20.63 -14.23
C LYS A 82 -13.89 19.57 -13.27
N ASN A 83 -13.79 19.81 -11.96
CA ASN A 83 -14.17 18.87 -10.89
C ASN A 83 -13.43 17.51 -10.95
N LEU A 84 -12.09 17.56 -11.02
CA LEU A 84 -11.21 16.41 -11.17
C LEU A 84 -11.48 15.30 -10.14
N LEU A 85 -11.64 15.66 -8.85
CA LEU A 85 -11.90 14.69 -7.77
C LEU A 85 -13.22 13.93 -7.99
N ARG A 86 -14.32 14.67 -8.20
CA ARG A 86 -15.66 14.07 -8.34
C ARG A 86 -15.76 13.22 -9.60
N SER A 87 -15.24 13.72 -10.72
CA SER A 87 -15.28 12.99 -12.00
C SER A 87 -14.47 11.70 -11.95
N SER A 88 -13.27 11.75 -11.36
CA SER A 88 -12.40 10.57 -11.22
C SER A 88 -12.95 9.55 -10.22
N PHE A 89 -13.56 10.02 -9.12
CA PHE A 89 -14.27 9.16 -8.18
C PHE A 89 -15.41 8.40 -8.87
N LEU A 90 -16.28 9.12 -9.59
CA LEU A 90 -17.43 8.52 -10.28
C LEU A 90 -16.98 7.53 -11.36
N LYS A 91 -15.92 7.83 -12.11
CA LYS A 91 -15.41 6.93 -13.14
C LYS A 91 -14.74 5.68 -12.55
N THR A 92 -13.99 5.83 -11.46
CA THR A 92 -13.44 4.69 -10.70
C THR A 92 -14.55 3.83 -10.12
N ALA A 93 -15.60 4.46 -9.56
CA ALA A 93 -16.77 3.77 -9.04
C ALA A 93 -17.57 3.03 -10.12
N LYS A 94 -17.62 3.53 -11.36
CA LYS A 94 -18.21 2.77 -12.49
C LYS A 94 -17.46 1.45 -12.76
N ASN A 95 -16.16 1.41 -12.49
CA ASN A 95 -15.32 0.21 -12.61
C ASN A 95 -15.32 -0.68 -11.35
N TRP A 96 -16.36 -0.60 -10.49
CA TRP A 96 -16.40 -1.29 -9.19
C TRP A 96 -16.16 -2.81 -9.27
N LYS A 97 -16.56 -3.48 -10.35
CA LYS A 97 -16.32 -4.92 -10.53
C LYS A 97 -14.82 -5.25 -10.59
N LYS A 98 -14.04 -4.44 -11.33
CA LYS A 98 -12.57 -4.58 -11.38
C LYS A 98 -11.96 -4.25 -10.01
N VAL A 99 -12.42 -3.18 -9.36
CA VAL A 99 -11.98 -2.78 -8.01
C VAL A 99 -12.17 -3.92 -7.00
N LEU A 100 -13.36 -4.53 -6.97
CA LEU A 100 -13.65 -5.65 -6.07
C LEU A 100 -12.84 -6.89 -6.41
N GLY A 101 -12.66 -7.20 -7.70
CA GLY A 101 -11.81 -8.33 -8.11
C GLY A 101 -10.38 -8.21 -7.58
N VAL A 102 -9.78 -7.03 -7.71
CA VAL A 102 -8.44 -6.76 -7.15
C VAL A 102 -8.45 -6.75 -5.63
N THR A 103 -9.47 -6.15 -5.00
CA THR A 103 -9.62 -6.13 -3.55
C THR A 103 -9.70 -7.55 -2.98
N PHE A 104 -10.48 -8.42 -3.62
CA PHE A 104 -10.59 -9.83 -3.26
C PHE A 104 -9.25 -10.58 -3.43
N LEU A 105 -8.53 -10.33 -4.53
CA LEU A 105 -7.21 -10.91 -4.74
C LEU A 105 -6.21 -10.47 -3.65
N MET A 106 -6.20 -9.17 -3.31
CA MET A 106 -5.38 -8.65 -2.22
C MET A 106 -5.77 -9.25 -0.87
N PHE A 107 -7.06 -9.51 -0.64
CA PHE A 107 -7.53 -10.19 0.57
C PHE A 107 -7.02 -11.64 0.63
N MET A 108 -7.04 -12.36 -0.51
CA MET A 108 -6.48 -13.71 -0.60
C MET A 108 -4.97 -13.74 -0.36
N VAL A 109 -4.24 -12.72 -0.82
CA VAL A 109 -2.81 -12.54 -0.49
C VAL A 109 -2.62 -12.39 1.02
N ILE A 110 -3.37 -11.49 1.66
CA ILE A 110 -3.28 -11.27 3.12
C ILE A 110 -3.62 -12.56 3.88
N PHE A 111 -4.68 -13.26 3.46
CA PHE A 111 -5.07 -14.53 4.05
C PHE A 111 -3.95 -15.58 3.93
N THR A 112 -3.37 -15.73 2.74
CA THR A 112 -2.26 -16.67 2.50
C THR A 112 -1.04 -16.36 3.35
N VAL A 113 -0.68 -15.06 3.45
CA VAL A 113 0.41 -14.58 4.31
C VAL A 113 0.15 -14.90 5.78
N SER A 114 -1.11 -14.90 6.23
CA SER A 114 -1.45 -15.16 7.63
C SER A 114 -1.33 -16.62 8.06
N ILE A 115 -1.44 -17.58 7.13
CA ILE A 115 -1.46 -19.02 7.45
C ILE A 115 -0.19 -19.46 8.21
N PRO A 116 1.04 -19.17 7.75
CA PRO A 116 2.25 -19.60 8.48
C PRO A 116 2.37 -18.96 9.86
N SER A 117 1.95 -17.71 10.03
CA SER A 117 1.94 -17.03 11.33
C SER A 117 0.97 -17.71 12.29
N ILE A 118 -0.25 -18.04 11.83
CA ILE A 118 -1.25 -18.72 12.66
C ILE A 118 -0.75 -20.11 13.07
N LEU A 119 -0.22 -20.89 12.12
CA LEU A 119 0.33 -22.22 12.39
C LEU A 119 1.53 -22.15 13.34
N GLY A 120 2.44 -21.21 13.12
CA GLY A 120 3.62 -21.01 13.98
C GLY A 120 3.24 -20.61 15.40
N LEU A 121 2.32 -19.64 15.55
CA LEU A 121 1.82 -19.25 16.86
C LEU A 121 1.09 -20.40 17.55
N THR A 122 0.24 -21.14 16.84
CA THR A 122 -0.45 -22.32 17.38
C THR A 122 0.56 -23.38 17.84
N GLY A 123 1.59 -23.65 17.04
CA GLY A 123 2.67 -24.57 17.41
C GLY A 123 3.47 -24.09 18.61
N PHE A 124 3.74 -22.79 18.72
CA PHE A 124 4.34 -22.20 19.93
C PHE A 124 3.47 -22.48 21.17
N TRP A 125 2.15 -22.32 21.08
CA TRP A 125 1.25 -22.57 22.21
C TRP A 125 1.13 -24.05 22.58
N LEU A 126 1.11 -24.95 21.59
CA LEU A 126 0.94 -26.38 21.83
C LEU A 126 2.22 -27.08 22.33
N PHE A 127 3.38 -26.66 21.82
CA PHE A 127 4.67 -27.31 22.11
C PHE A 127 5.59 -26.46 22.99
N GLU A 128 5.14 -25.29 23.43
CA GLU A 128 5.90 -24.29 24.21
C GLU A 128 7.25 -23.92 23.56
N ASN A 129 7.36 -24.09 22.24
CA ASN A 129 8.61 -23.94 21.51
C ASN A 129 8.65 -22.60 20.76
N ALA A 130 9.43 -21.65 21.29
CA ALA A 130 9.61 -20.33 20.71
C ALA A 130 10.16 -20.36 19.26
N LEU A 131 10.95 -21.38 18.89
CA LEU A 131 11.50 -21.50 17.55
C LEU A 131 10.40 -21.76 16.50
N ILE A 132 9.36 -22.50 16.85
CA ILE A 132 8.22 -22.78 15.96
C ILE A 132 7.42 -21.49 15.71
N GLY A 133 7.17 -20.72 16.78
CA GLY A 133 6.52 -19.41 16.68
C GLY A 133 7.30 -18.44 15.80
N LEU A 134 8.60 -18.31 16.05
CA LEU A 134 9.49 -17.45 15.25
C LEU A 134 9.59 -17.90 13.79
N ALA A 135 9.64 -19.21 13.53
CA ALA A 135 9.66 -19.74 12.17
C ALA A 135 8.40 -19.35 11.40
N GLY A 136 7.21 -19.52 11.99
CA GLY A 136 5.95 -19.15 11.33
C GLY A 136 5.84 -17.66 11.02
N ILE A 137 6.21 -16.80 11.97
CA ILE A 137 6.25 -15.34 11.75
C ILE A 137 7.26 -14.99 10.64
N SER A 138 8.47 -15.58 10.69
CA SER A 138 9.52 -15.31 9.71
C SER A 138 9.11 -15.71 8.30
N VAL A 139 8.51 -16.89 8.14
CA VAL A 139 7.98 -17.36 6.84
C VAL A 139 6.89 -16.41 6.33
N SER A 140 5.95 -15.98 7.18
CA SER A 140 4.94 -14.99 6.78
C SER A 140 5.55 -13.67 6.32
N VAL A 141 6.57 -13.16 7.02
CA VAL A 141 7.26 -11.93 6.63
C VAL A 141 7.95 -12.12 5.27
N LEU A 142 8.61 -13.24 5.03
CA LEU A 142 9.25 -13.53 3.74
C LEU A 142 8.23 -13.60 2.60
N ILE A 143 7.09 -14.27 2.80
CA ILE A 143 6.01 -14.32 1.81
C ILE A 143 5.44 -12.93 1.58
N LEU A 144 5.20 -12.15 2.64
CA LEU A 144 4.70 -10.78 2.53
C LEU A 144 5.63 -9.91 1.70
N VAL A 145 6.94 -9.97 1.96
CA VAL A 145 7.95 -9.21 1.20
C VAL A 145 8.00 -9.70 -0.24
N GLY A 146 8.05 -11.00 -0.49
CA GLY A 146 8.08 -11.55 -1.85
C GLY A 146 6.84 -11.16 -2.67
N LEU A 147 5.64 -11.31 -2.10
CA LEU A 147 4.40 -10.95 -2.77
C LEU A 147 4.25 -9.45 -2.95
N SER A 148 4.59 -8.64 -1.94
CA SER A 148 4.52 -7.17 -2.04
C SER A 148 5.45 -6.63 -3.12
N PHE A 149 6.59 -7.29 -3.35
CA PHE A 149 7.46 -6.99 -4.48
C PHE A 149 6.76 -7.29 -5.81
N LEU A 150 6.22 -8.50 -5.98
CA LEU A 150 5.59 -8.93 -7.23
C LEU A 150 4.32 -8.14 -7.60
N ILE A 151 3.51 -7.77 -6.61
CA ILE A 151 2.22 -7.09 -6.82
C ILE A 151 2.31 -5.58 -6.58
N TYR A 152 3.52 -5.02 -6.51
CA TYR A 152 3.74 -3.60 -6.19
C TYR A 152 2.95 -2.64 -7.10
N PHE A 153 2.90 -2.96 -8.39
CA PHE A 153 2.20 -2.15 -9.41
C PHE A 153 0.77 -2.63 -9.71
N LEU A 154 0.27 -3.66 -9.00
CA LEU A 154 -0.99 -4.32 -9.31
C LEU A 154 -2.19 -3.37 -9.41
N PRO A 155 -2.39 -2.40 -8.48
CA PRO A 155 -3.52 -1.47 -8.61
C PRO A 155 -3.48 -0.67 -9.91
N ILE A 156 -2.31 -0.46 -10.50
CA ILE A 156 -2.13 0.31 -11.71
C ILE A 156 -2.23 -0.58 -12.95
N SER A 157 -1.57 -1.73 -12.94
CA SER A 157 -1.57 -2.68 -14.06
C SER A 157 -2.98 -3.19 -14.38
N VAL A 158 -3.86 -3.31 -13.39
CA VAL A 158 -5.26 -3.74 -13.62
C VAL A 158 -6.12 -2.67 -14.30
N LEU A 159 -5.69 -1.39 -14.33
CA LEU A 159 -6.36 -0.36 -15.14
C LEU A 159 -5.96 -0.41 -16.60
N ALA A 160 -4.70 -0.69 -16.87
CA ALA A 160 -4.17 -0.74 -18.23
C ALA A 160 -4.67 -1.97 -18.99
N GLU A 161 -4.95 -3.06 -18.25
CA GLU A 161 -5.26 -4.36 -18.81
C GLU A 161 -6.78 -4.69 -18.80
N ASP A 162 -7.19 -5.51 -19.75
CA ASP A 162 -8.61 -5.90 -19.91
C ASP A 162 -9.08 -6.86 -18.80
N SER A 163 -8.17 -7.65 -18.22
CA SER A 163 -8.48 -8.66 -17.20
C SER A 163 -7.61 -8.53 -15.93
N VAL A 164 -8.10 -9.06 -14.81
CA VAL A 164 -7.36 -9.06 -13.54
C VAL A 164 -6.10 -9.93 -13.63
N ILE A 165 -6.17 -11.06 -14.33
CA ILE A 165 -5.04 -11.99 -14.49
C ILE A 165 -3.91 -11.36 -15.31
N SER A 166 -4.26 -10.72 -16.44
CA SER A 166 -3.26 -9.98 -17.23
C SER A 166 -2.69 -8.79 -16.45
N GLY A 167 -3.50 -8.11 -15.62
CA GLY A 167 -3.03 -7.09 -14.70
C GLY A 167 -2.03 -7.60 -13.66
N VAL A 168 -2.23 -8.81 -13.11
CA VAL A 168 -1.26 -9.45 -12.18
C VAL A 168 0.06 -9.73 -12.89
N ARG A 169 0.01 -10.35 -14.07
CA ARG A 169 1.21 -10.66 -14.86
C ARG A 169 1.98 -9.39 -15.24
N SER A 170 1.28 -8.40 -15.76
CA SER A 170 1.84 -7.09 -16.11
C SER A 170 2.48 -6.39 -14.91
N SER A 171 1.87 -6.47 -13.72
CA SER A 171 2.47 -5.96 -12.48
C SER A 171 3.77 -6.68 -12.13
N MET A 172 3.79 -8.00 -12.26
CA MET A 172 4.99 -8.80 -11.97
C MET A 172 6.13 -8.45 -12.92
N ASP A 173 5.85 -8.38 -14.21
CA ASP A 173 6.83 -8.05 -15.24
C ASP A 173 7.40 -6.64 -15.00
N THR A 174 6.52 -5.65 -14.77
CA THR A 174 6.92 -4.26 -14.48
C THR A 174 7.75 -4.16 -13.20
N SER A 175 7.42 -4.94 -12.17
CA SER A 175 8.17 -4.96 -10.91
C SER A 175 9.56 -5.58 -11.07
N LEU A 176 9.67 -6.64 -11.85
CA LEU A 176 10.95 -7.30 -12.15
C LEU A 176 11.86 -6.40 -13.01
N GLU A 177 11.30 -5.69 -13.98
CA GLU A 177 12.03 -4.70 -14.78
C GLU A 177 12.58 -3.55 -13.93
N ASN A 178 11.79 -3.07 -12.96
CA ASN A 178 12.14 -1.95 -12.08
C ASN A 178 12.56 -2.42 -10.68
N ARG A 179 13.20 -3.60 -10.59
CA ARG A 179 13.49 -4.28 -9.32
C ARG A 179 14.26 -3.41 -8.31
N ARG A 180 15.19 -2.58 -8.79
CA ARG A 180 16.04 -1.75 -7.92
C ARG A 180 15.20 -0.68 -7.22
N GLU A 181 14.35 0.01 -7.98
CA GLU A 181 13.47 1.06 -7.49
C GLU A 181 12.44 0.49 -6.51
N VAL A 182 11.81 -0.64 -6.87
CA VAL A 182 10.84 -1.33 -6.00
C VAL A 182 11.50 -1.79 -4.70
N SER A 183 12.67 -2.44 -4.76
CA SER A 183 13.39 -2.88 -3.56
C SER A 183 13.77 -1.73 -2.63
N VAL A 184 14.23 -0.58 -3.17
CA VAL A 184 14.56 0.60 -2.36
C VAL A 184 13.30 1.16 -1.67
N LEU A 185 12.17 1.25 -2.40
CA LEU A 185 10.91 1.74 -1.83
C LEU A 185 10.35 0.80 -0.76
N MET A 186 10.49 -0.51 -0.96
CA MET A 186 10.10 -1.52 0.03
C MET A 186 10.99 -1.47 1.26
N ALA A 187 12.32 -1.42 1.09
CA ALA A 187 13.26 -1.31 2.19
C ALA A 187 13.03 -0.03 3.01
N PHE A 188 12.76 1.09 2.34
CA PHE A 188 12.38 2.34 3.01
C PHE A 188 11.09 2.18 3.82
N SER A 189 10.06 1.55 3.23
CA SER A 189 8.77 1.33 3.90
C SER A 189 8.90 0.40 5.12
N LEU A 190 9.68 -0.68 4.99
CA LEU A 190 10.01 -1.59 6.09
C LEU A 190 10.83 -0.89 7.17
N GLY A 191 11.80 -0.06 6.79
CA GLY A 191 12.59 0.74 7.72
C GLY A 191 11.71 1.69 8.54
N LEU A 192 10.80 2.42 7.89
CA LEU A 192 9.82 3.25 8.59
C LEU A 192 8.93 2.44 9.54
N PHE A 193 8.49 1.26 9.11
CA PHE A 193 7.67 0.38 9.94
C PHE A 193 8.44 -0.11 11.18
N LEU A 194 9.68 -0.60 11.00
CA LEU A 194 10.52 -1.07 12.09
C LEU A 194 10.90 0.07 13.07
N LEU A 195 11.16 1.28 12.56
CA LEU A 195 11.41 2.43 13.42
C LEU A 195 10.18 2.81 14.25
N ALA A 196 8.99 2.73 13.64
CA ALA A 196 7.74 3.04 14.32
C ALA A 196 7.44 2.04 15.45
N PHE A 197 7.51 0.75 15.12
CA PHE A 197 7.00 -0.33 15.97
C PHE A 197 8.09 -1.05 16.78
N GLY A 198 9.37 -0.76 16.51
CA GLY A 198 10.49 -1.15 17.36
C GLY A 198 10.80 -0.15 18.47
N SER A 199 10.24 1.07 18.41
CA SER A 199 10.42 2.10 19.44
C SER A 199 9.55 1.85 20.67
N GLN A 200 10.09 2.08 21.88
CA GLN A 200 9.38 1.87 23.16
C GLN A 200 9.49 3.10 24.08
N GLY A 201 8.58 3.20 25.05
CA GLY A 201 8.56 4.27 26.06
C GLY A 201 8.37 5.67 25.44
N VAL A 202 9.18 6.64 25.85
CA VAL A 202 9.09 8.05 25.39
C VAL A 202 9.36 8.19 23.88
N THR A 203 10.16 7.29 23.30
CA THR A 203 10.46 7.29 21.85
C THR A 203 9.32 6.78 20.99
N ARG A 204 8.30 6.13 21.58
CA ARG A 204 7.14 5.59 20.86
C ARG A 204 6.39 6.65 20.06
N ASN A 205 6.09 7.78 20.69
CA ASN A 205 5.36 8.87 20.02
C ASN A 205 6.19 9.49 18.89
N LEU A 206 7.52 9.52 19.03
CA LEU A 206 8.42 9.92 17.96
C LEU A 206 8.40 8.90 16.81
N GLY A 207 8.39 7.61 17.12
CA GLY A 207 8.25 6.53 16.13
C GLY A 207 6.94 6.64 15.34
N PHE A 208 5.81 6.84 16.01
CA PHE A 208 4.51 7.05 15.35
C PHE A 208 4.47 8.33 14.51
N THR A 209 5.08 9.41 14.99
CA THR A 209 5.17 10.66 14.24
C THR A 209 6.01 10.49 12.98
N ALA A 210 7.18 9.85 13.11
CA ALA A 210 8.06 9.53 11.98
C ALA A 210 7.37 8.61 10.97
N PHE A 211 6.58 7.64 11.44
CA PHE A 211 5.78 6.76 10.60
C PHE A 211 4.76 7.54 9.76
N VAL A 212 3.92 8.35 10.42
CA VAL A 212 2.88 9.15 9.74
C VAL A 212 3.53 10.12 8.75
N PHE A 213 4.59 10.82 9.15
CA PHE A 213 5.29 11.76 8.28
C PHE A 213 5.95 11.05 7.09
N GLY A 214 6.60 9.92 7.32
CA GLY A 214 7.17 9.07 6.28
C GLY A 214 6.14 8.55 5.29
N ARG A 215 4.94 8.17 5.77
CA ARG A 215 3.81 7.74 4.93
C ARG A 215 3.25 8.89 4.09
N VAL A 216 3.15 10.10 4.65
CA VAL A 216 2.74 11.32 3.91
C VAL A 216 3.75 11.69 2.84
N LEU A 217 5.05 11.68 3.16
CA LEU A 217 6.13 11.91 2.19
C LEU A 217 6.12 10.85 1.09
N SER A 218 6.01 9.58 1.45
CA SER A 218 5.91 8.47 0.51
C SER A 218 4.72 8.65 -0.44
N ALA A 219 3.52 8.92 0.09
CA ALA A 219 2.33 9.18 -0.71
C ALA A 219 2.52 10.37 -1.66
N THR A 220 3.21 11.42 -1.22
CA THR A 220 3.51 12.60 -2.04
C THR A 220 4.45 12.25 -3.20
N VAL A 221 5.58 11.60 -2.90
CA VAL A 221 6.57 11.19 -3.91
C VAL A 221 5.95 10.19 -4.89
N THR A 222 5.21 9.19 -4.42
CA THR A 222 4.60 8.20 -5.32
C THR A 222 3.53 8.84 -6.22
N THR A 223 2.73 9.79 -5.73
CA THR A 223 1.81 10.53 -6.60
C THR A 223 2.56 11.34 -7.64
N TYR A 224 3.63 12.06 -7.24
CA TYR A 224 4.47 12.80 -8.17
C TYR A 224 5.09 11.90 -9.25
N THR A 225 5.63 10.74 -8.88
CA THR A 225 6.17 9.77 -9.84
C THR A 225 5.11 9.33 -10.84
N PHE A 226 3.87 9.12 -10.39
CA PHE A 226 2.77 8.84 -11.32
C PHE A 226 2.50 10.01 -12.24
N VAL A 227 2.56 11.26 -11.77
CA VAL A 227 2.31 12.41 -12.65
C VAL A 227 3.42 12.66 -13.67
N VAL A 228 4.69 12.51 -13.26
CA VAL A 228 5.85 12.86 -14.08
C VAL A 228 6.24 11.79 -15.07
N SER A 229 5.99 10.51 -14.76
CA SER A 229 6.18 9.43 -15.73
C SER A 229 4.88 8.68 -15.99
N PRO A 230 3.97 9.28 -16.79
CA PRO A 230 2.78 8.57 -17.24
C PRO A 230 3.09 7.32 -18.04
N LYS A 231 4.26 7.28 -18.70
CA LYS A 231 4.75 6.17 -19.51
C LYS A 231 4.81 4.83 -18.77
N TYR A 232 4.86 4.82 -17.43
CA TYR A 232 4.80 3.57 -16.65
C TYR A 232 3.41 2.91 -16.67
N TYR A 233 2.34 3.59 -17.11
CA TYR A 233 0.96 3.05 -17.06
C TYR A 233 0.07 3.45 -18.23
N LEU A 234 0.33 4.60 -18.85
CA LEU A 234 -0.04 4.86 -20.23
C LEU A 234 1.10 4.25 -21.04
N LYS A 235 1.02 2.95 -21.36
CA LYS A 235 1.56 2.52 -22.65
C LYS A 235 0.96 3.53 -23.62
N GLU A 236 1.77 4.36 -24.25
CA GLU A 236 1.33 5.11 -25.40
C GLU A 236 0.57 4.08 -26.24
N LYS A 237 -0.74 4.31 -26.42
CA LYS A 237 -1.42 3.76 -27.58
C LYS A 237 -0.66 4.40 -28.72
N ASP A 238 0.45 3.77 -29.10
CA ASP A 238 1.08 3.99 -30.39
C ASP A 238 -0.02 3.58 -31.36
N THR A 239 -0.70 4.64 -31.80
CA THR A 239 -1.70 4.59 -32.83
C THR A 239 -0.84 4.63 -34.07
N GLU A 240 -0.49 3.44 -34.56
CA GLU A 240 -0.44 3.21 -36.00
C GLU A 240 -1.70 2.45 -36.39
#